data_AF-A0A101FPC1-F1
#
_entry.id   AF-A0A101FPC1-F1
#
_cell.length_a   1.000
_cell.length_b   1.000
_cell.length_c   1.000
_cell.angle_alpha   90.00
_cell.angle_beta   90.00
_cell.angle_gamma   90.00
#
_symmetry.space_group_name_H-M   'P 1'
#
loop_
_entity.id
_entity.type
_entity.pdbx_description
1 polymer ?
#
loop_
_entity_poly.entity_id
_entity_poly.type
_entity_poly.pdbx_seq_one_letter_code
_entity_poly.pdbx_strand_id
1 'polypeptide(L)'
;MHRVRITDTTLRDAHQSLWATRMRTRDMLPIAEKIDAVGYFSLEVWGGATFDVCLRYLGEDPWERLRLLKQHVRQTPLQMLLRGQSLVGYGHYPDDIVRAFVAKAVENGIDIIRIFDALNDIRNLEVPMQAAKEAGAHVQAAVVYTLSPVHTTEHYLETALQLAQMGADSICIKDMAGLLAPYRAYELVKLLKERLSVPIHLHCHYIGGMAVGAYLKAAEAGVDIIDTAAVPLAFGASQPPVETVVRALKDTPYDTGLDIHLLFEIAQYFENLRRSLGYERGVTRIHDMRVFDHQVPGGMISNLVSQLEEQKALDRLQDVLDEIPRVRAELGYPPLVTPTSQIVGTQAVLNVLTGERYKFVPGEVRNYVQGLYGRPPAPIDPEVAAKILGDKEPITCRPADLLEPRLERMREEIQDLASSEEDVLSYALFPQVTRKFLEARAKGETREPLPVNTAGRAGGEKPKGAPQGKEAKKVNLEEIRELIRLLNETDVTEFSLESQGVKISIKKGKVGGAPALETSPPVPSAATTPPAAPAEPEREEHEENLVTVVAPMVGTFYRAPAPDAPPFVEIGDTVHEGQVLCIIEAMKLMNEIEAEVAGEIVDILVENGQPVEYGQPLFLIKPS
;
A
#
# COMPACT_ATOMS: atom_id res chain seq x y z
N MET A 1 19.45 1.44 -36.53
CA MET A 1 19.77 0.76 -35.25
C MET A 1 18.73 1.23 -34.25
N HIS A 2 17.96 0.33 -33.66
CA HIS A 2 16.90 0.68 -32.70
C HIS A 2 17.55 0.72 -31.30
N ARG A 3 17.77 1.91 -30.74
CA ARG A 3 18.32 2.11 -29.40
C ARG A 3 17.20 2.04 -28.37
N VAL A 4 17.33 1.16 -27.38
CA VAL A 4 16.40 1.11 -26.24
C VAL A 4 16.70 2.26 -25.30
N ARG A 5 15.66 3.00 -24.90
CA ARG A 5 15.77 4.09 -23.93
C ARG A 5 15.35 3.61 -22.53
N ILE A 6 15.80 4.31 -21.51
CA ILE A 6 15.55 3.93 -20.12
C ILE A 6 14.86 5.06 -19.36
N THR A 7 13.86 4.71 -18.57
CA THR A 7 13.32 5.56 -17.50
C THR A 7 13.87 5.08 -16.16
N ASP A 8 14.40 6.00 -15.36
CA ASP A 8 14.83 5.69 -14.00
C ASP A 8 13.66 5.86 -13.02
N THR A 9 13.47 4.88 -12.14
CA THR A 9 12.41 4.86 -11.13
C THR A 9 12.95 5.00 -9.70
N THR A 10 14.25 5.32 -9.55
CA THR A 10 14.96 5.30 -8.26
C THR A 10 14.33 6.28 -7.26
N LEU A 11 13.88 7.44 -7.73
CA LEU A 11 13.30 8.51 -6.91
C LEU A 11 11.77 8.36 -6.66
N ARG A 12 11.12 7.31 -7.18
CA ARG A 12 9.68 7.04 -6.97
C ARG A 12 9.40 5.58 -6.66
N ASP A 13 9.31 4.73 -7.68
CA ASP A 13 8.79 3.38 -7.52
C ASP A 13 9.75 2.43 -6.78
N ALA A 14 11.06 2.68 -6.88
CA ALA A 14 12.06 1.82 -6.27
C ALA A 14 12.02 1.89 -4.72
N HIS A 15 12.04 3.11 -4.17
CA HIS A 15 11.91 3.30 -2.72
C HIS A 15 10.46 3.10 -2.23
N GLN A 16 9.45 3.28 -3.08
CA GLN A 16 8.08 2.84 -2.79
C GLN A 16 8.04 1.33 -2.53
N SER A 17 8.75 0.56 -3.34
CA SER A 17 8.78 -0.91 -3.26
C SER A 17 9.63 -1.43 -2.10
N LEU A 18 10.78 -0.81 -1.82
CA LEU A 18 11.74 -1.33 -0.85
C LEU A 18 11.72 -0.63 0.50
N TRP A 19 11.50 0.69 0.51
CA TRP A 19 11.71 1.55 1.68
C TRP A 19 10.40 2.21 2.14
N ALA A 20 9.25 1.59 1.82
CA ALA A 20 7.91 2.08 2.17
C ALA A 20 7.69 3.56 1.76
N THR A 21 8.28 3.96 0.64
CA THR A 21 8.20 5.32 0.09
C THR A 21 8.85 6.40 0.98
N ARG A 22 9.77 6.02 1.88
CA ARG A 22 10.33 6.91 2.92
C ARG A 22 11.57 7.71 2.51
N MET A 23 11.97 7.68 1.24
CA MET A 23 13.04 8.56 0.76
C MET A 23 12.58 10.03 0.84
N ARG A 24 13.39 10.86 1.50
CA ARG A 24 13.08 12.27 1.74
C ARG A 24 13.63 13.16 0.65
N THR A 25 13.04 14.34 0.48
CA THR A 25 13.46 15.33 -0.52
C THR A 25 14.94 15.69 -0.33
N ARG A 26 15.38 15.91 0.92
CA ARG A 26 16.78 16.22 1.26
C ARG A 26 17.79 15.15 0.83
N ASP A 27 17.36 13.90 0.68
CA ASP A 27 18.21 12.79 0.26
C ASP A 27 18.18 12.60 -1.27
N MET A 28 17.24 13.25 -1.98
CA MET A 28 17.14 13.20 -3.44
C MET A 28 17.96 14.32 -4.09
N LEU A 29 17.89 15.54 -3.54
CA LEU A 29 18.50 16.74 -4.15
C LEU A 29 20.02 16.64 -4.36
N PRO A 30 20.84 16.12 -3.42
CA PRO A 30 22.30 16.12 -3.58
C PRO A 30 22.81 15.30 -4.77
N ILE A 31 22.00 14.36 -5.29
CA ILE A 31 22.37 13.49 -6.41
C ILE A 31 21.60 13.82 -7.71
N ALA A 32 20.60 14.70 -7.65
CA ALA A 32 19.66 14.97 -8.74
C ALA A 32 20.35 15.40 -10.04
N GLU A 33 21.32 16.31 -9.98
CA GLU A 33 22.04 16.79 -11.18
C GLU A 33 22.89 15.70 -11.84
N LYS A 34 23.47 14.78 -11.05
CA LYS A 34 24.20 13.63 -11.61
C LYS A 34 23.27 12.66 -12.32
N ILE A 35 22.08 12.43 -11.75
CA ILE A 35 21.04 11.61 -12.38
C ILE A 35 20.57 12.26 -13.69
N ASP A 36 20.37 13.58 -13.70
CA ASP A 36 19.97 14.33 -14.89
C ASP A 36 21.00 14.23 -16.04
N ALA A 37 22.30 14.16 -15.70
CA ALA A 37 23.39 14.05 -16.67
C ALA A 37 23.51 12.67 -17.34
N VAL A 38 22.78 11.64 -16.89
CA VAL A 38 22.88 10.28 -17.46
C VAL A 38 22.32 10.21 -18.88
N GLY A 39 21.29 10.99 -19.20
CA GLY A 39 20.59 10.94 -20.48
C GLY A 39 19.46 9.90 -20.54
N TYR A 40 18.71 9.75 -19.45
CA TYR A 40 17.49 8.95 -19.40
C TYR A 40 16.38 9.53 -20.32
N PHE A 41 15.43 8.68 -20.72
CA PHE A 41 14.20 9.13 -21.39
C PHE A 41 13.33 9.97 -20.47
N SER A 42 13.20 9.52 -19.22
CA SER A 42 12.50 10.25 -18.16
C SER A 42 12.98 9.81 -16.78
N LEU A 43 12.72 10.65 -15.77
CA LEU A 43 12.86 10.29 -14.36
C LEU A 43 11.46 10.18 -13.77
N GLU A 44 11.08 8.99 -13.31
CA GLU A 44 9.85 8.85 -12.54
C GLU A 44 10.10 9.26 -11.10
N VAL A 45 9.51 10.40 -10.70
CA VAL A 45 9.83 11.07 -9.43
C VAL A 45 8.62 11.38 -8.56
N TRP A 46 7.40 11.20 -9.10
CA TRP A 46 6.17 11.66 -8.46
C TRP A 46 4.96 10.76 -8.72
N GLY A 47 3.86 11.02 -8.01
CA GLY A 47 2.66 10.19 -8.07
C GLY A 47 2.81 8.86 -7.30
N GLY A 48 1.91 7.91 -7.56
CA GLY A 48 1.82 6.70 -6.74
C GLY A 48 1.62 7.05 -5.26
N ALA A 49 2.36 6.39 -4.37
CA ALA A 49 2.22 6.61 -2.92
C ALA A 49 3.00 7.83 -2.39
N THR A 50 3.85 8.48 -3.20
CA THR A 50 4.74 9.54 -2.70
C THR A 50 3.94 10.74 -2.17
N PHE A 51 2.79 11.04 -2.78
CA PHE A 51 1.99 12.20 -2.42
C PHE A 51 1.44 12.10 -0.98
N ASP A 52 0.68 11.04 -0.67
CA ASP A 52 0.16 10.78 0.68
C ASP A 52 1.31 10.61 1.68
N VAL A 53 2.38 9.91 1.31
CA VAL A 53 3.49 9.64 2.23
C VAL A 53 4.26 10.90 2.63
N CYS A 54 4.48 11.84 1.71
CA CYS A 54 5.07 13.14 2.00
C CYS A 54 4.31 13.84 3.15
N LEU A 55 3.00 13.97 2.98
CA LEU A 55 2.13 14.66 3.93
C LEU A 55 1.99 13.89 5.26
N ARG A 56 1.72 12.59 5.16
CA ARG A 56 1.34 11.74 6.31
C ARG A 56 2.51 11.37 7.20
N TYR A 57 3.67 11.06 6.61
CA TYR A 57 4.77 10.41 7.33
C TYR A 57 6.07 11.20 7.33
N LEU A 58 6.34 11.96 6.26
CA LEU A 58 7.61 12.68 6.15
C LEU A 58 7.52 14.11 6.68
N GLY A 59 6.30 14.66 6.77
CA GLY A 59 6.10 16.07 7.09
C GLY A 59 6.66 16.97 6.00
N GLU A 60 6.60 16.53 4.74
CA GLU A 60 7.10 17.25 3.57
C GLU A 60 5.95 17.59 2.62
N ASP A 61 6.03 18.73 1.95
CA ASP A 61 5.07 19.09 0.90
C ASP A 61 5.43 18.36 -0.41
N PRO A 62 4.55 17.51 -0.96
CA PRO A 62 4.82 16.81 -2.22
C PRO A 62 4.95 17.76 -3.42
N TRP A 63 4.31 18.92 -3.41
CA TRP A 63 4.43 19.94 -4.46
C TRP A 63 5.77 20.67 -4.38
N GLU A 64 6.22 20.99 -3.18
CA GLU A 64 7.56 21.55 -2.96
C GLU A 64 8.64 20.58 -3.43
N ARG A 65 8.53 19.29 -3.09
CA ARG A 65 9.44 18.25 -3.59
C ARG A 65 9.53 18.27 -5.11
N LEU A 66 8.39 18.31 -5.81
CA LEU A 66 8.35 18.35 -7.27
C LEU A 66 9.05 19.60 -7.82
N ARG A 67 8.74 20.78 -7.28
CA ARG A 67 9.38 22.05 -7.69
C ARG A 67 10.90 22.02 -7.47
N LEU A 68 11.36 21.53 -6.32
CA LEU A 68 12.79 21.41 -6.00
C LEU A 68 13.49 20.42 -6.93
N LEU A 69 12.88 19.28 -7.26
CA LEU A 69 13.43 18.34 -8.23
C LEU A 69 13.49 18.96 -9.64
N LYS A 70 12.42 19.62 -10.11
CA LYS A 70 12.42 20.33 -11.39
C LYS A 70 13.44 21.47 -11.44
N GLN A 71 13.83 22.02 -10.29
CA GLN A 71 14.89 23.02 -10.22
C GLN A 71 16.29 22.46 -10.48
N HIS A 72 16.55 21.20 -10.09
CA HIS A 72 17.85 20.55 -10.25
C HIS A 72 17.93 19.64 -11.48
N VAL A 73 16.80 19.07 -11.91
CA VAL A 73 16.66 18.23 -13.11
C VAL A 73 16.12 19.09 -14.24
N ARG A 74 16.98 19.44 -15.20
CA ARG A 74 16.66 20.39 -16.27
C ARG A 74 16.68 19.76 -17.67
N GLN A 75 17.42 18.67 -17.84
CA GLN A 75 17.61 18.02 -19.14
C GLN A 75 16.60 16.89 -19.37
N THR A 76 16.29 16.14 -18.30
CA THR A 76 15.48 14.94 -18.36
C THR A 76 14.02 15.24 -18.01
N PRO A 77 13.04 14.81 -18.82
CA PRO A 77 11.62 14.93 -18.50
C PRO A 77 11.26 14.24 -17.17
N LEU A 78 10.47 14.90 -16.33
CA LEU A 78 9.91 14.33 -15.12
C LEU A 78 8.62 13.57 -15.42
N GLN A 79 8.55 12.34 -14.94
CA GLN A 79 7.42 11.45 -15.09
C GLN A 79 6.72 11.22 -13.75
N MET A 80 5.39 11.11 -13.79
CA MET A 80 4.59 10.64 -12.65
C MET A 80 3.72 9.44 -13.00
N LEU A 81 3.35 8.67 -11.98
CA LEU A 81 2.29 7.66 -12.05
C LEU A 81 0.96 8.23 -11.54
N LEU A 82 -0.07 8.22 -12.38
CA LEU A 82 -1.42 8.69 -12.06
C LEU A 82 -2.45 7.56 -12.24
N ARG A 83 -3.26 7.30 -11.22
CA ARG A 83 -4.30 6.28 -11.26
C ARG A 83 -5.61 6.87 -11.77
N GLY A 84 -5.74 7.06 -13.08
CA GLY A 84 -6.97 7.49 -13.76
C GLY A 84 -7.79 8.50 -12.96
N GLN A 85 -9.07 8.18 -12.77
CA GLN A 85 -10.04 8.97 -12.00
C GLN A 85 -9.74 9.07 -10.49
N SER A 86 -8.88 8.20 -9.96
CA SER A 86 -8.42 8.22 -8.56
C SER A 86 -7.17 9.05 -8.33
N LEU A 87 -6.55 9.60 -9.37
CA LEU A 87 -5.35 10.44 -9.25
C LEU A 87 -4.23 9.77 -8.43
N VAL A 88 -3.94 10.30 -7.24
CA VAL A 88 -2.98 9.76 -6.28
C VAL A 88 -3.66 9.27 -4.99
N GLY A 89 -4.99 9.27 -4.95
CA GLY A 89 -5.81 8.85 -3.81
C GLY A 89 -6.36 7.42 -3.90
N TYR A 90 -7.40 7.17 -3.11
CA TYR A 90 -7.94 5.82 -2.87
C TYR A 90 -9.35 5.56 -3.46
N GLY A 91 -10.10 6.62 -3.81
CA GLY A 91 -11.42 6.55 -4.45
C GLY A 91 -11.47 7.39 -5.72
N HIS A 92 -12.59 7.41 -6.44
CA HIS A 92 -12.76 8.28 -7.60
C HIS A 92 -13.02 9.73 -7.17
N TYR A 93 -12.50 10.67 -7.94
CA TYR A 93 -12.71 12.10 -7.74
C TYR A 93 -13.59 12.66 -8.87
N PRO A 94 -14.42 13.69 -8.59
CA PRO A 94 -15.14 14.38 -9.64
C PRO A 94 -14.18 15.08 -10.62
N ASP A 95 -14.68 15.33 -11.84
CA ASP A 95 -13.84 15.76 -12.97
C ASP A 95 -13.19 17.14 -12.76
N ASP A 96 -13.79 18.02 -11.96
CA ASP A 96 -13.23 19.33 -11.62
C ASP A 96 -11.89 19.21 -10.85
N ILE A 97 -11.85 18.31 -9.86
CA ILE A 97 -10.63 17.99 -9.12
C ILE A 97 -9.60 17.32 -10.03
N VAL A 98 -10.02 16.38 -10.88
CA VAL A 98 -9.11 15.68 -11.81
C VAL A 98 -8.42 16.67 -12.74
N ARG A 99 -9.19 17.56 -13.37
CA ARG A 99 -8.65 18.58 -14.28
C ARG A 99 -7.71 19.54 -13.55
N ALA A 100 -8.12 20.05 -12.39
CA ALA A 100 -7.31 20.98 -11.61
C ALA A 100 -6.00 20.34 -11.11
N PHE A 101 -6.05 19.11 -10.61
CA PHE A 101 -4.86 18.39 -10.16
C PHE A 101 -3.87 18.13 -11.30
N VAL A 102 -4.35 17.65 -12.44
CA VAL A 102 -3.50 17.36 -13.60
C VAL A 102 -2.87 18.65 -14.13
N ALA A 103 -3.64 19.72 -14.26
CA ALA A 103 -3.11 21.03 -14.68
C ALA A 103 -2.01 21.52 -13.73
N LYS A 104 -2.24 21.43 -12.41
CA LYS A 104 -1.24 21.84 -11.40
C LYS A 104 0.00 20.95 -11.37
N ALA A 105 -0.14 19.65 -11.63
CA ALA A 105 1.00 18.74 -11.72
C ALA A 105 1.93 19.14 -12.88
N VAL A 106 1.37 19.46 -14.04
CA VAL A 106 2.14 19.91 -15.22
C VAL A 106 2.76 21.28 -14.98
N GLU A 107 1.99 22.23 -14.44
CA GLU A 107 2.48 23.58 -14.08
C GLU A 107 3.70 23.52 -13.14
N ASN A 108 3.70 22.60 -12.18
CA ASN A 108 4.79 22.44 -11.21
C ASN A 108 5.98 21.62 -11.75
N GLY A 109 5.90 21.05 -12.96
CA GLY A 109 7.05 20.51 -13.68
C GLY A 109 6.97 19.06 -14.15
N ILE A 110 5.81 18.40 -14.05
CA ILE A 110 5.61 17.08 -14.67
C ILE A 110 5.49 17.21 -16.19
N ASP A 111 6.32 16.47 -16.91
CA ASP A 111 6.33 16.47 -18.38
C ASP A 111 5.63 15.23 -18.96
N ILE A 112 5.67 14.09 -18.27
CA ILE A 112 5.07 12.82 -18.69
C ILE A 112 4.13 12.31 -17.61
N ILE A 113 2.88 12.01 -17.97
CA ILE A 113 1.91 11.42 -17.05
C ILE A 113 1.62 9.99 -17.52
N ARG A 114 2.04 9.01 -16.72
CA ARG A 114 1.68 7.60 -16.91
C ARG A 114 0.32 7.36 -16.25
N ILE A 115 -0.74 7.23 -17.06
CA ILE A 115 -2.12 7.12 -16.60
C ILE A 115 -2.59 5.66 -16.72
N PHE A 116 -3.04 5.06 -15.62
CA PHE A 116 -3.53 3.69 -15.58
C PHE A 116 -4.83 3.57 -14.80
N ASP A 117 -5.62 2.54 -15.10
CA ASP A 117 -6.79 2.11 -14.32
C ASP A 117 -6.53 0.73 -13.72
N ALA A 118 -7.00 0.47 -12.49
CA ALA A 118 -6.74 -0.79 -11.81
C ALA A 118 -7.42 -2.01 -12.47
N LEU A 119 -8.49 -1.79 -13.23
CA LEU A 119 -9.29 -2.78 -13.94
C LEU A 119 -9.07 -2.77 -15.45
N ASN A 120 -8.18 -1.90 -15.95
CA ASN A 120 -8.10 -1.54 -17.37
C ASN A 120 -9.43 -0.99 -17.94
N ASP A 121 -10.30 -0.41 -17.11
CA ASP A 121 -11.51 0.26 -17.58
C ASP A 121 -11.16 1.64 -18.17
N ILE A 122 -11.09 1.71 -19.50
CA ILE A 122 -10.68 2.91 -20.22
C ILE A 122 -11.56 4.13 -19.95
N ARG A 123 -12.81 3.96 -19.51
CA ARG A 123 -13.72 5.06 -19.18
C ARG A 123 -13.16 5.91 -18.03
N ASN A 124 -12.48 5.27 -17.08
CA ASN A 124 -11.81 5.95 -15.96
C ASN A 124 -10.55 6.72 -16.39
N LEU A 125 -10.14 6.62 -17.66
CA LEU A 125 -8.96 7.27 -18.21
C LEU A 125 -9.29 8.45 -19.12
N GLU A 126 -10.55 8.61 -19.55
CA GLU A 126 -10.98 9.65 -20.48
C GLU A 126 -10.62 11.06 -20.00
N VAL A 127 -11.14 11.48 -18.85
CA VAL A 127 -10.91 12.81 -18.29
C VAL A 127 -9.46 13.08 -17.90
N PRO A 128 -8.74 12.20 -17.18
CA PRO A 128 -7.34 12.47 -16.86
C PRO A 128 -6.44 12.50 -18.10
N MET A 129 -6.69 11.68 -19.13
CA MET A 129 -5.95 11.75 -20.39
C MET A 129 -6.23 13.07 -21.13
N GLN A 130 -7.50 13.48 -21.22
CA GLN A 130 -7.88 14.75 -21.82
C GLN A 130 -7.23 15.93 -21.08
N ALA A 131 -7.33 15.98 -19.76
CA ALA A 131 -6.74 17.03 -18.93
C ALA A 131 -5.21 17.11 -19.10
N ALA A 132 -4.54 15.96 -19.22
CA ALA A 132 -3.09 15.91 -19.42
C ALA A 132 -2.69 16.42 -20.82
N LYS A 133 -3.44 16.07 -21.87
CA LYS A 133 -3.25 16.63 -23.22
C LYS A 133 -3.48 18.14 -23.25
N GLU A 134 -4.55 18.62 -22.62
CA GLU A 134 -4.90 20.05 -22.52
C GLU A 134 -3.82 20.84 -21.77
N ALA A 135 -3.24 20.26 -20.72
CA ALA A 135 -2.13 20.85 -19.97
C ALA A 135 -0.79 20.80 -20.72
N GLY A 136 -0.69 20.06 -21.83
CA GLY A 136 0.52 19.96 -22.66
C GLY A 136 1.51 18.88 -22.24
N ALA A 137 1.10 17.93 -21.40
CA ALA A 137 1.94 16.79 -21.02
C ALA A 137 1.95 15.68 -22.09
N HIS A 138 3.02 14.88 -22.09
CA HIS A 138 3.05 13.60 -22.80
C HIS A 138 2.14 12.61 -22.06
N VAL A 139 1.10 12.13 -22.72
CA VAL A 139 0.18 11.14 -22.16
C VAL A 139 0.69 9.73 -22.45
N GLN A 140 1.18 9.06 -21.42
CA GLN A 140 1.52 7.64 -21.49
C GLN A 140 0.39 6.81 -20.89
N ALA A 141 -0.48 6.25 -21.72
CA ALA A 141 -1.55 5.39 -21.23
C ALA A 141 -1.00 3.99 -20.93
N ALA A 142 -1.42 3.38 -19.82
CA ALA A 142 -0.87 2.11 -19.37
C ALA A 142 -1.91 0.99 -19.36
N VAL A 143 -1.51 -0.16 -19.89
CA VAL A 143 -2.22 -1.43 -19.81
C VAL A 143 -1.64 -2.21 -18.63
N VAL A 144 -2.44 -2.44 -17.59
CA VAL A 144 -2.03 -3.23 -16.42
C VAL A 144 -2.01 -4.71 -16.79
N TYR A 145 -0.85 -5.34 -16.60
CA TYR A 145 -0.62 -6.73 -16.96
C TYR A 145 -0.85 -7.68 -15.78
N THR A 146 -1.55 -8.77 -16.04
CA THR A 146 -1.79 -9.90 -15.13
C THR A 146 -2.02 -11.20 -15.90
N LEU A 147 -2.18 -12.33 -15.21
CA LEU A 147 -2.49 -13.62 -15.82
C LEU A 147 -3.85 -14.13 -15.33
N SER A 148 -4.77 -14.36 -16.26
CA SER A 148 -6.01 -15.09 -16.01
C SER A 148 -6.61 -15.61 -17.33
N PRO A 149 -7.66 -16.44 -17.29
CA PRO A 149 -8.34 -16.92 -18.50
C PRO A 149 -8.88 -15.81 -19.43
N VAL A 150 -9.10 -14.59 -18.92
CA VAL A 150 -9.63 -13.46 -19.71
C VAL A 150 -8.56 -12.49 -20.19
N HIS A 151 -7.36 -12.51 -19.61
CA HIS A 151 -6.27 -11.62 -19.97
C HIS A 151 -5.39 -12.25 -21.06
N THR A 152 -5.89 -12.26 -22.29
CA THR A 152 -5.16 -12.76 -23.47
C THR A 152 -4.31 -11.67 -24.12
N THR A 153 -3.43 -12.05 -25.05
CA THR A 153 -2.66 -11.10 -25.85
C THR A 153 -3.59 -10.19 -26.68
N GLU A 154 -4.70 -10.72 -27.18
CA GLU A 154 -5.74 -9.97 -27.91
C GLU A 154 -6.42 -8.94 -27.00
N HIS A 155 -6.79 -9.31 -25.77
CA HIS A 155 -7.37 -8.37 -24.80
C HIS A 155 -6.44 -7.17 -24.55
N TYR A 156 -5.13 -7.41 -24.39
CA TYR A 156 -4.16 -6.34 -24.22
C TYR A 156 -3.97 -5.49 -25.47
N LEU A 157 -4.00 -6.10 -26.65
CA LEU A 157 -3.93 -5.38 -27.93
C LEU A 157 -5.16 -4.47 -28.10
N GLU A 158 -6.37 -4.97 -27.86
CA GLU A 158 -7.61 -4.21 -27.99
C GLU A 158 -7.62 -3.01 -27.04
N THR A 159 -7.25 -3.22 -25.78
CA THR A 159 -7.12 -2.16 -24.78
C THR A 159 -6.10 -1.11 -25.25
N ALA A 160 -4.91 -1.53 -25.70
CA ALA A 160 -3.88 -0.60 -26.18
C ALA A 160 -4.32 0.18 -27.44
N LEU A 161 -5.06 -0.44 -28.36
CA LEU A 161 -5.62 0.22 -29.54
C LEU A 161 -6.64 1.30 -29.14
N GLN A 162 -7.52 1.02 -28.18
CA GLN A 162 -8.49 1.98 -27.68
C GLN A 162 -7.79 3.17 -27.00
N LEU A 163 -6.79 2.92 -26.16
CA LEU A 163 -6.00 3.97 -25.52
C LEU A 163 -5.26 4.85 -26.53
N ALA A 164 -4.71 4.26 -27.60
CA ALA A 164 -4.09 5.02 -28.68
C ALA A 164 -5.12 5.89 -29.44
N GLN A 165 -6.33 5.36 -29.69
CA GLN A 165 -7.43 6.13 -30.29
C GLN A 165 -7.90 7.29 -29.40
N MET A 166 -7.84 7.12 -28.07
CA MET A 166 -8.10 8.19 -27.09
C MET A 166 -7.00 9.27 -27.04
N GLY A 167 -5.93 9.13 -27.83
CA GLY A 167 -4.89 10.15 -27.96
C GLY A 167 -3.66 9.94 -27.07
N ALA A 168 -3.38 8.71 -26.62
CA ALA A 168 -2.13 8.40 -25.94
C ALA A 168 -0.91 8.66 -26.85
N ASP A 169 0.10 9.32 -26.31
CA ASP A 169 1.37 9.61 -27.00
C ASP A 169 2.37 8.43 -26.89
N SER A 170 2.19 7.56 -25.89
CA SER A 170 2.85 6.23 -25.81
C SER A 170 2.01 5.25 -25.00
N ILE A 171 2.24 3.95 -25.20
CA ILE A 171 1.59 2.88 -24.44
C ILE A 171 2.60 2.21 -23.50
N CYS A 172 2.24 2.08 -22.23
CA CYS A 172 3.02 1.35 -21.24
C CYS A 172 2.36 0.00 -20.92
N ILE A 173 3.12 -1.09 -21.03
CA ILE A 173 2.72 -2.38 -20.44
C ILE A 173 3.22 -2.37 -19.00
N LYS A 174 2.29 -2.35 -18.04
CA LYS A 174 2.60 -2.23 -16.62
C LYS A 174 2.44 -3.57 -15.90
N ASP A 175 3.52 -4.32 -15.78
CA ASP A 175 3.61 -5.56 -15.00
C ASP A 175 4.03 -5.26 -13.55
N MET A 176 3.03 -4.87 -12.74
CA MET A 176 3.22 -4.51 -11.33
C MET A 176 3.66 -5.67 -10.43
N ALA A 177 3.37 -6.91 -10.83
CA ALA A 177 3.63 -8.10 -10.03
C ALA A 177 4.85 -8.91 -10.52
N GLY A 178 5.50 -8.51 -11.61
CA GLY A 178 6.65 -9.20 -12.17
C GLY A 178 6.30 -10.57 -12.77
N LEU A 179 5.12 -10.68 -13.38
CA LEU A 179 4.55 -11.91 -13.94
C LEU A 179 4.89 -12.11 -15.43
N LEU A 180 5.35 -11.07 -16.13
CA LEU A 180 5.57 -11.12 -17.57
C LEU A 180 6.78 -12.00 -17.91
N ALA A 181 6.51 -13.20 -18.42
CA ALA A 181 7.54 -14.13 -18.85
C ALA A 181 8.27 -13.63 -20.13
N PRO A 182 9.56 -13.95 -20.32
CA PRO A 182 10.35 -13.43 -21.45
C PRO A 182 9.73 -13.65 -22.84
N TYR A 183 9.29 -14.87 -23.16
CA TYR A 183 8.72 -15.16 -24.46
C TYR A 183 7.35 -14.51 -24.67
N ARG A 184 6.56 -14.35 -23.61
CA ARG A 184 5.31 -13.58 -23.65
C ARG A 184 5.56 -12.09 -23.88
N ALA A 185 6.62 -11.53 -23.28
CA ALA A 185 7.05 -10.17 -23.56
C ALA A 185 7.38 -9.98 -25.04
N TYR A 186 8.12 -10.91 -25.66
CA TYR A 186 8.40 -10.87 -27.09
C TYR A 186 7.11 -10.86 -27.93
N GLU A 187 6.21 -11.82 -27.69
CA GLU A 187 4.95 -11.95 -28.42
C GLU A 187 4.08 -10.69 -28.32
N LEU A 188 3.85 -10.22 -27.09
CA LEU A 188 2.99 -9.07 -26.84
C LEU A 188 3.58 -7.78 -27.42
N VAL A 189 4.86 -7.50 -27.17
CA VAL A 189 5.51 -6.28 -27.69
C VAL A 189 5.53 -6.30 -29.21
N LYS A 190 5.88 -7.44 -29.83
CA LYS A 190 5.89 -7.56 -31.30
C LYS A 190 4.52 -7.27 -31.89
N LEU A 191 3.47 -7.88 -31.33
CA LEU A 191 2.10 -7.65 -31.76
C LEU A 191 1.68 -6.17 -31.63
N LEU A 192 2.02 -5.53 -30.51
CA LEU A 192 1.72 -4.12 -30.31
C LEU A 192 2.48 -3.24 -31.30
N LYS A 193 3.76 -3.49 -31.56
CA LYS A 193 4.57 -2.75 -32.53
C LYS A 193 4.09 -2.92 -33.97
N GLU A 194 3.49 -4.06 -34.32
CA GLU A 194 2.90 -4.30 -35.64
C GLU A 194 1.58 -3.53 -35.84
N ARG A 195 0.88 -3.18 -34.76
CA ARG A 195 -0.49 -2.61 -34.80
C ARG A 195 -0.58 -1.16 -34.34
N LEU A 196 0.42 -0.67 -33.62
CA LEU A 196 0.48 0.68 -33.07
C LEU A 196 1.69 1.44 -33.62
N SER A 197 1.50 2.72 -33.90
CA SER A 197 2.57 3.63 -34.32
C SER A 197 3.23 4.36 -33.15
N VAL A 198 2.55 4.42 -32.00
CA VAL A 198 3.06 5.09 -30.80
C VAL A 198 4.16 4.26 -30.12
N PRO A 199 5.11 4.89 -29.40
CA PRO A 199 6.14 4.16 -28.67
C PRO A 199 5.56 3.21 -27.63
N ILE A 200 6.20 2.05 -27.46
CA ILE A 200 5.88 1.05 -26.45
C ILE A 200 6.91 1.13 -25.32
N HIS A 201 6.41 1.31 -24.11
CA HIS A 201 7.16 1.31 -22.86
C HIS A 201 6.86 0.02 -22.10
N LEU A 202 7.88 -0.67 -21.59
CA LEU A 202 7.69 -1.82 -20.71
C LEU A 202 8.16 -1.54 -19.27
N HIS A 203 7.25 -1.72 -18.32
CA HIS A 203 7.49 -1.60 -16.89
C HIS A 203 7.31 -2.95 -16.21
N CYS A 204 8.36 -3.48 -15.58
CA CYS A 204 8.31 -4.74 -14.85
C CYS A 204 8.99 -4.63 -13.48
N HIS A 205 8.39 -5.26 -12.46
CA HIS A 205 9.06 -5.54 -11.20
C HIS A 205 9.91 -6.82 -11.29
N TYR A 206 10.96 -6.91 -10.48
CA TYR A 206 11.97 -7.97 -10.51
C TYR A 206 11.72 -9.08 -9.46
N ILE A 207 10.53 -9.12 -8.87
CA ILE A 207 10.26 -9.95 -7.68
C ILE A 207 10.50 -11.44 -7.93
N GLY A 208 10.05 -11.95 -9.08
CA GLY A 208 10.29 -13.32 -9.51
C GLY A 208 11.54 -13.52 -10.38
N GLY A 209 12.36 -12.48 -10.56
CA GLY A 209 13.63 -12.54 -11.29
C GLY A 209 13.53 -12.61 -12.83
N MET A 210 12.33 -12.60 -13.42
CA MET A 210 12.16 -12.73 -14.87
C MET A 210 12.35 -11.44 -15.66
N ALA A 211 12.23 -10.27 -15.03
CA ALA A 211 12.08 -9.00 -15.75
C ALA A 211 13.29 -8.61 -16.63
N VAL A 212 14.53 -8.98 -16.25
CA VAL A 212 15.69 -8.79 -17.16
C VAL A 212 15.53 -9.61 -18.44
N GLY A 213 15.09 -10.87 -18.33
CA GLY A 213 14.79 -11.71 -19.49
C GLY A 213 13.65 -11.14 -20.33
N ALA A 214 12.61 -10.60 -19.68
CA ALA A 214 11.51 -9.91 -20.36
C ALA A 214 11.99 -8.67 -21.11
N TYR A 215 12.88 -7.87 -20.56
CA TYR A 215 13.44 -6.69 -21.22
C TYR A 215 14.30 -7.06 -22.44
N LEU A 216 15.13 -8.10 -22.34
CA LEU A 216 15.92 -8.57 -23.50
C LEU A 216 15.00 -9.03 -24.64
N LYS A 217 13.96 -9.81 -24.32
CA LYS A 217 12.99 -10.28 -25.31
C LYS A 217 12.10 -9.16 -25.86
N ALA A 218 11.73 -8.18 -25.04
CA ALA A 218 11.03 -6.99 -25.48
C ALA A 218 11.91 -6.13 -26.42
N ALA A 219 13.20 -5.99 -26.13
CA ALA A 219 14.16 -5.30 -27.02
C ALA A 219 14.26 -5.99 -28.38
N GLU A 220 14.38 -7.32 -28.41
CA GLU A 220 14.33 -8.11 -29.66
C GLU A 220 13.03 -7.94 -30.44
N ALA A 221 11.92 -7.64 -29.76
CA ALA A 221 10.61 -7.37 -30.35
C ALA A 221 10.39 -5.89 -30.73
N GLY A 222 11.33 -4.99 -30.39
CA GLY A 222 11.28 -3.58 -30.75
C GLY A 222 10.65 -2.64 -29.72
N VAL A 223 10.66 -3.00 -28.43
CA VAL A 223 10.25 -2.07 -27.34
C VAL A 223 11.10 -0.81 -27.36
N ASP A 224 10.49 0.36 -27.10
CA ASP A 224 11.17 1.65 -27.24
C ASP A 224 11.79 2.14 -25.93
N ILE A 225 11.14 1.83 -24.80
CA ILE A 225 11.53 2.31 -23.46
C ILE A 225 11.32 1.21 -22.42
N ILE A 226 12.22 1.11 -21.43
CA ILE A 226 12.10 0.22 -20.28
C ILE A 226 12.38 0.95 -18.96
N ASP A 227 11.70 0.54 -17.87
CA ASP A 227 11.92 1.10 -16.52
C ASP A 227 13.02 0.34 -15.76
N THR A 228 13.95 1.06 -15.13
CA THR A 228 15.01 0.47 -14.29
C THR A 228 15.25 1.31 -13.03
N ALA A 229 15.97 0.76 -12.06
CA ALA A 229 16.42 1.47 -10.87
C ALA A 229 17.92 1.29 -10.62
N ALA A 230 18.54 2.20 -9.87
CA ALA A 230 19.93 2.04 -9.42
C ALA A 230 20.08 0.79 -8.52
N VAL A 231 21.18 0.04 -8.66
CA VAL A 231 21.44 -1.23 -7.95
C VAL A 231 21.05 -1.27 -6.46
N PRO A 232 21.34 -0.25 -5.61
CA PRO A 232 21.01 -0.30 -4.19
C PRO A 232 19.50 -0.30 -3.89
N LEU A 233 18.70 0.21 -4.83
CA LEU A 233 17.24 0.24 -4.77
C LEU A 233 16.58 -0.68 -5.80
N ALA A 234 17.33 -1.50 -6.53
CA ALA A 234 16.80 -2.47 -7.47
C ALA A 234 16.47 -3.81 -6.80
N PHE A 235 16.11 -4.82 -7.61
CA PHE A 235 15.85 -6.21 -7.21
C PHE A 235 14.62 -6.42 -6.32
N GLY A 236 14.27 -7.70 -6.06
CA GLY A 236 13.13 -8.07 -5.25
C GLY A 236 11.86 -7.39 -5.75
N ALA A 237 11.07 -6.80 -4.86
CA ALA A 237 9.86 -6.06 -5.23
C ALA A 237 10.12 -4.80 -6.06
N SER A 238 11.36 -4.39 -6.34
CA SER A 238 11.73 -3.23 -7.14
C SER A 238 11.97 -3.59 -8.62
N GLN A 239 12.48 -2.65 -9.41
CA GLN A 239 12.75 -2.80 -10.85
C GLN A 239 14.11 -3.48 -11.08
N PRO A 240 14.40 -3.94 -12.32
CA PRO A 240 15.73 -4.40 -12.70
C PRO A 240 16.81 -3.33 -12.49
N PRO A 241 18.02 -3.72 -12.03
CA PRO A 241 19.14 -2.80 -11.92
C PRO A 241 19.57 -2.25 -13.29
N VAL A 242 19.63 -0.92 -13.40
CA VAL A 242 20.00 -0.20 -14.63
C VAL A 242 21.37 -0.65 -15.14
N GLU A 243 22.34 -0.84 -14.26
CA GLU A 243 23.71 -1.23 -14.57
C GLU A 243 23.77 -2.60 -15.24
N THR A 244 22.92 -3.54 -14.81
CA THR A 244 22.84 -4.88 -15.40
C THR A 244 22.21 -4.82 -16.78
N VAL A 245 21.13 -4.06 -16.93
CA VAL A 245 20.42 -3.92 -18.21
C VAL A 245 21.30 -3.23 -19.24
N VAL A 246 21.93 -2.11 -18.88
CA VAL A 246 22.88 -1.39 -19.75
C VAL A 246 24.03 -2.30 -20.16
N ARG A 247 24.60 -3.07 -19.22
CA ARG A 247 25.67 -4.02 -19.55
C ARG A 247 25.21 -5.15 -20.46
N ALA A 248 23.99 -5.65 -20.29
CA ALA A 248 23.43 -6.74 -21.09
C ALA A 248 23.11 -6.32 -22.53
N LEU A 249 22.74 -5.06 -22.75
CA LEU A 249 22.43 -4.52 -24.08
C LEU A 249 23.67 -3.95 -24.81
N LYS A 250 24.80 -3.80 -24.11
CA LYS A 250 26.03 -3.24 -24.68
C LYS A 250 26.54 -4.06 -25.87
N ASP A 251 27.04 -3.38 -26.90
CA ASP A 251 27.57 -3.98 -28.13
C ASP A 251 26.51 -4.79 -28.93
N THR A 252 25.23 -4.56 -28.67
CA THR A 252 24.09 -5.10 -29.44
C THR A 252 23.41 -3.99 -30.25
N PRO A 253 22.50 -4.32 -31.18
CA PRO A 253 21.70 -3.31 -31.88
C PRO A 253 20.85 -2.41 -30.96
N TYR A 254 20.63 -2.83 -29.72
CA TYR A 254 19.77 -2.22 -28.71
C TYR A 254 20.54 -1.43 -27.65
N ASP A 255 21.85 -1.24 -27.84
CA ASP A 255 22.74 -0.55 -26.89
C ASP A 255 22.16 0.80 -26.46
N THR A 256 22.05 0.98 -25.15
CA THR A 256 21.43 2.15 -24.53
C THR A 256 22.33 3.37 -24.56
N GLY A 257 23.64 3.22 -24.84
CA GLY A 257 24.62 4.31 -24.89
C GLY A 257 24.82 5.08 -23.58
N LEU A 258 24.32 4.58 -22.45
CA LEU A 258 24.48 5.22 -21.14
C LEU A 258 25.87 4.94 -20.55
N ASP A 259 26.43 5.93 -19.85
CA ASP A 259 27.72 5.78 -19.20
C ASP A 259 27.61 4.95 -17.91
N ILE A 260 28.09 3.72 -17.99
CA ILE A 260 28.08 2.79 -16.86
C ILE A 260 28.91 3.27 -15.66
N HIS A 261 29.94 4.10 -15.85
CA HIS A 261 30.74 4.63 -14.75
C HIS A 261 29.95 5.66 -13.94
N LEU A 262 29.25 6.58 -14.62
CA LEU A 262 28.34 7.53 -13.97
C LEU A 262 27.23 6.80 -13.21
N LEU A 263 26.68 5.71 -13.76
CA LEU A 263 25.70 4.89 -13.07
C LEU A 263 26.24 4.31 -11.75
N PHE A 264 27.48 3.80 -11.74
CA PHE A 264 28.10 3.29 -10.52
C PHE A 264 28.38 4.38 -9.48
N GLU A 265 28.69 5.62 -9.89
CA GLU A 265 28.80 6.73 -8.94
C GLU A 265 27.46 7.04 -8.25
N ILE A 266 26.36 7.07 -9.02
CA ILE A 266 25.01 7.26 -8.50
C ILE A 266 24.64 6.11 -7.56
N ALA A 267 24.94 4.87 -7.96
CA ALA A 267 24.74 3.69 -7.10
C ALA A 267 25.52 3.79 -5.79
N GLN A 268 26.75 4.32 -5.82
CA GLN A 268 27.55 4.48 -4.60
C GLN A 268 26.91 5.49 -3.63
N TYR A 269 26.31 6.57 -4.14
CA TYR A 269 25.54 7.52 -3.30
C TYR A 269 24.39 6.81 -2.58
N PHE A 270 23.56 6.09 -3.33
CA PHE A 270 22.40 5.40 -2.76
C PHE A 270 22.78 4.24 -1.84
N GLU A 271 23.91 3.55 -2.10
CA GLU A 271 24.41 2.54 -1.18
C GLU A 271 24.83 3.13 0.17
N ASN A 272 25.46 4.31 0.14
CA ASN A 272 25.83 5.02 1.37
C ASN A 272 24.59 5.47 2.13
N LEU A 273 23.61 6.07 1.43
CA LEU A 273 22.34 6.50 2.01
C LEU A 273 21.59 5.33 2.66
N ARG A 274 21.51 4.20 1.95
CA ARG A 274 20.87 2.98 2.42
C ARG A 274 21.51 2.51 3.74
N ARG A 275 22.85 2.48 3.80
CA ARG A 275 23.58 2.08 5.01
C ARG A 275 23.38 3.07 6.17
N SER A 276 23.44 4.37 5.90
CA SER A 276 23.33 5.38 6.95
C SER A 276 21.93 5.43 7.57
N LEU A 277 20.89 5.16 6.78
CA LEU A 277 19.50 5.18 7.23
C LEU A 277 18.95 3.80 7.61
N GLY A 278 19.77 2.75 7.56
CA GLY A 278 19.35 1.40 7.95
C GLY A 278 18.36 0.75 6.99
N TYR A 279 18.31 1.20 5.74
CA TYR A 279 17.43 0.61 4.73
C TYR A 279 17.95 -0.75 4.21
N GLU A 280 17.03 -1.61 3.80
CA GLU A 280 17.35 -2.93 3.23
C GLU A 280 17.53 -2.85 1.71
N ARG A 281 18.23 -3.84 1.15
CA ARG A 281 18.31 -4.06 -0.30
C ARG A 281 17.11 -4.88 -0.76
N GLY A 282 16.76 -4.75 -2.03
CA GLY A 282 15.84 -5.68 -2.67
C GLY A 282 16.44 -7.09 -2.70
N VAL A 283 15.65 -8.07 -2.28
CA VAL A 283 16.01 -9.50 -2.32
C VAL A 283 14.80 -10.26 -2.81
N THR A 284 15.02 -11.27 -3.65
CA THR A 284 14.00 -12.26 -4.01
C THR A 284 14.13 -13.46 -3.07
N ARG A 285 13.12 -13.67 -2.23
CA ARG A 285 13.03 -14.82 -1.31
C ARG A 285 12.15 -15.91 -1.93
N ILE A 286 12.19 -17.12 -1.37
CA ILE A 286 11.33 -18.24 -1.81
C ILE A 286 9.86 -17.86 -1.74
N HIS A 287 9.43 -17.23 -0.63
CA HIS A 287 8.05 -16.76 -0.48
C HIS A 287 7.68 -15.69 -1.52
N ASP A 288 8.61 -14.83 -1.93
CA ASP A 288 8.34 -13.82 -2.96
C ASP A 288 8.14 -14.48 -4.33
N MET A 289 8.87 -15.56 -4.64
CA MET A 289 8.70 -16.31 -5.90
C MET A 289 7.36 -17.05 -6.00
N ARG A 290 6.66 -17.27 -4.89
CA ARG A 290 5.29 -17.82 -4.91
C ARG A 290 4.29 -16.88 -5.58
N VAL A 291 4.68 -15.64 -5.91
CA VAL A 291 3.90 -14.75 -6.79
C VAL A 291 3.50 -15.43 -8.11
N PHE A 292 4.26 -16.40 -8.61
CA PHE A 292 3.87 -17.16 -9.81
C PHE A 292 2.70 -18.12 -9.59
N ASP A 293 2.44 -18.50 -8.35
CA ASP A 293 1.36 -19.38 -7.95
C ASP A 293 0.10 -18.54 -7.66
N HIS A 294 0.19 -17.65 -6.66
CA HIS A 294 -0.96 -16.90 -6.16
C HIS A 294 -1.19 -15.55 -6.84
N GLN A 295 -0.21 -15.00 -7.58
CA GLN A 295 -0.23 -13.67 -8.22
C GLN A 295 -0.42 -12.46 -7.27
N VAL A 296 -0.58 -12.68 -5.97
CA VAL A 296 -0.56 -11.66 -4.91
C VAL A 296 0.77 -10.90 -4.87
N PRO A 297 0.77 -9.56 -5.01
CA PRO A 297 1.97 -8.74 -4.88
C PRO A 297 2.61 -8.83 -3.49
N GLY A 298 3.94 -8.72 -3.39
CA GLY A 298 4.67 -8.92 -2.13
C GLY A 298 4.25 -8.00 -0.97
N GLY A 299 3.90 -6.74 -1.25
CA GLY A 299 3.38 -5.82 -0.23
C GLY A 299 2.03 -6.26 0.34
N MET A 300 1.18 -6.88 -0.47
CA MET A 300 -0.10 -7.42 -0.04
C MET A 300 0.09 -8.69 0.80
N ILE A 301 1.03 -9.57 0.46
CA ILE A 301 1.34 -10.75 1.31
C ILE A 301 1.77 -10.34 2.71
N SER A 302 2.67 -9.35 2.81
CA SER A 302 3.12 -8.88 4.13
C SER A 302 1.93 -8.36 4.96
N ASN A 303 0.99 -7.64 4.33
CA ASN A 303 -0.23 -7.20 4.99
C ASN A 303 -1.13 -8.37 5.40
N LEU A 304 -1.38 -9.35 4.52
CA LEU A 304 -2.19 -10.54 4.82
C LEU A 304 -1.62 -11.32 6.01
N VAL A 305 -0.28 -11.48 6.06
CA VAL A 305 0.41 -12.13 7.18
C VAL A 305 0.15 -11.37 8.49
N SER A 306 0.38 -10.05 8.52
CA SER A 306 0.10 -9.25 9.70
C SER A 306 -1.37 -9.31 10.13
N GLN A 307 -2.30 -9.29 9.17
CA GLN A 307 -3.74 -9.42 9.45
C GLN A 307 -4.07 -10.77 10.09
N LEU A 308 -3.49 -11.87 9.61
CA LEU A 308 -3.68 -13.19 10.20
C LEU A 308 -2.99 -13.32 11.57
N GLU A 309 -1.84 -12.69 11.77
CA GLU A 309 -1.17 -12.63 13.08
C GLU A 309 -2.03 -11.89 14.12
N GLU A 310 -2.59 -10.74 13.76
CA GLU A 310 -3.53 -9.97 14.60
C GLU A 310 -4.75 -10.80 15.00
N GLN A 311 -5.24 -11.64 14.07
CA GLN A 311 -6.35 -12.57 14.33
C GLN A 311 -5.93 -13.91 14.92
N LYS A 312 -4.65 -14.07 15.29
CA LYS A 312 -4.07 -15.32 15.86
C LYS A 312 -4.33 -16.55 14.97
N ALA A 313 -4.39 -16.36 13.66
CA ALA A 313 -4.76 -17.35 12.64
C ALA A 313 -3.69 -17.51 11.54
N LEU A 314 -2.42 -17.26 11.86
CA LEU A 314 -1.31 -17.35 10.90
C LEU A 314 -1.17 -18.76 10.28
N ASP A 315 -1.57 -19.80 11.00
CA ASP A 315 -1.64 -21.18 10.52
C ASP A 315 -2.60 -21.36 9.32
N ARG A 316 -3.57 -20.45 9.16
CA ARG A 316 -4.53 -20.44 8.04
C ARG A 316 -4.02 -19.72 6.78
N LEU A 317 -2.77 -19.24 6.76
CA LEU A 317 -2.22 -18.48 5.63
C LEU A 317 -2.32 -19.23 4.30
N GLN A 318 -2.08 -20.54 4.30
CA GLN A 318 -2.16 -21.33 3.07
C GLN A 318 -3.60 -21.41 2.55
N ASP A 319 -4.58 -21.58 3.42
CA ASP A 319 -6.00 -21.56 3.04
C ASP A 319 -6.40 -20.23 2.39
N VAL A 320 -5.90 -19.11 2.93
CA VAL A 320 -6.14 -17.76 2.34
C VAL A 320 -5.51 -17.66 0.95
N LEU A 321 -4.27 -18.12 0.78
CA LEU A 321 -3.61 -18.10 -0.52
C LEU A 321 -4.34 -18.96 -1.56
N ASP A 322 -4.97 -20.05 -1.14
CA ASP A 322 -5.76 -20.95 -2.00
C ASP A 322 -7.18 -20.40 -2.28
N GLU A 323 -7.72 -19.56 -1.40
CA GLU A 323 -9.02 -18.89 -1.57
C GLU A 323 -8.94 -17.66 -2.50
N ILE A 324 -7.81 -16.94 -2.50
CA ILE A 324 -7.61 -15.73 -3.32
C ILE A 324 -7.92 -15.95 -4.81
N PRO A 325 -7.40 -17.00 -5.49
CA PRO A 325 -7.73 -17.25 -6.89
C PRO A 325 -9.21 -17.49 -7.15
N ARG A 326 -9.96 -18.06 -6.18
CA ARG A 326 -11.40 -18.33 -6.29
C ARG A 326 -12.19 -17.03 -6.21
N VAL A 327 -11.96 -16.25 -5.16
CA VAL A 327 -12.57 -14.92 -4.99
C VAL A 327 -12.26 -14.03 -6.19
N ARG A 328 -11.01 -14.07 -6.69
CA ARG A 328 -10.61 -13.31 -7.87
C ARG A 328 -11.43 -13.73 -9.10
N ALA A 329 -11.65 -15.02 -9.32
CA ALA A 329 -12.46 -15.50 -10.45
C ALA A 329 -13.91 -15.04 -10.34
N GLU A 330 -14.51 -15.18 -9.17
CA GLU A 330 -15.90 -14.78 -8.88
C GLU A 330 -16.12 -13.28 -9.02
N LEU A 331 -15.11 -12.47 -8.68
CA LEU A 331 -15.15 -11.01 -8.84
C LEU A 331 -14.81 -10.55 -10.26
N GLY A 332 -14.78 -11.43 -11.27
CA GLY A 332 -14.57 -11.05 -12.66
C GLY A 332 -13.10 -10.86 -13.06
N TYR A 333 -12.18 -11.56 -12.38
CA TYR A 333 -10.74 -11.55 -12.61
C TYR A 333 -10.04 -10.18 -12.54
N PRO A 334 -10.29 -9.29 -11.55
CA PRO A 334 -9.57 -8.03 -11.48
C PRO A 334 -8.04 -8.27 -11.42
N PRO A 335 -7.22 -7.42 -12.08
CA PRO A 335 -5.79 -7.37 -11.80
C PRO A 335 -5.57 -7.08 -10.32
N LEU A 336 -4.59 -7.74 -9.69
CA LEU A 336 -4.31 -7.55 -8.26
C LEU A 336 -3.35 -6.35 -8.07
N VAL A 337 -3.86 -5.14 -8.29
CA VAL A 337 -3.17 -3.86 -8.04
C VAL A 337 -3.96 -3.06 -7.01
N THR A 338 -3.43 -1.98 -6.45
CA THR A 338 -4.23 -1.14 -5.55
C THR A 338 -5.37 -0.45 -6.30
N PRO A 339 -6.63 -0.49 -5.80
CA PRO A 339 -7.08 -1.07 -4.53
C PRO A 339 -7.59 -2.52 -4.62
N THR A 340 -7.82 -3.06 -5.82
CA THR A 340 -8.44 -4.37 -6.07
C THR A 340 -7.72 -5.55 -5.41
N SER A 341 -6.40 -5.46 -5.23
CA SER A 341 -5.62 -6.44 -4.49
C SER A 341 -6.11 -6.57 -3.03
N GLN A 342 -6.35 -5.45 -2.34
CA GLN A 342 -6.87 -5.46 -0.96
C GLN A 342 -8.31 -5.99 -0.93
N ILE A 343 -9.14 -5.60 -1.90
CA ILE A 343 -10.55 -6.04 -2.00
C ILE A 343 -10.63 -7.57 -2.08
N VAL A 344 -9.88 -8.18 -3.00
CA VAL A 344 -9.83 -9.65 -3.15
C VAL A 344 -9.20 -10.31 -1.92
N GLY A 345 -8.11 -9.75 -1.40
CA GLY A 345 -7.38 -10.30 -0.26
C GLY A 345 -8.21 -10.36 1.01
N THR A 346 -8.83 -9.24 1.39
CA THR A 346 -9.66 -9.15 2.60
C THR A 346 -10.84 -10.10 2.50
N GLN A 347 -11.52 -10.16 1.35
CA GLN A 347 -12.64 -11.09 1.19
C GLN A 347 -12.18 -12.55 1.33
N ALA A 348 -11.01 -12.91 0.80
CA ALA A 348 -10.46 -14.25 0.96
C ALA A 348 -10.13 -14.56 2.44
N VAL A 349 -9.55 -13.61 3.18
CA VAL A 349 -9.32 -13.76 4.63
C VAL A 349 -10.63 -14.01 5.37
N LEU A 350 -11.65 -13.19 5.11
CA LEU A 350 -12.96 -13.32 5.76
C LEU A 350 -13.64 -14.66 5.44
N ASN A 351 -13.61 -15.11 4.18
CA ASN A 351 -14.14 -16.41 3.79
C ASN A 351 -13.47 -17.56 4.56
N VAL A 352 -12.15 -17.49 4.75
CA VAL A 352 -11.37 -18.54 5.42
C VAL A 352 -11.59 -18.55 6.93
N LEU A 353 -11.60 -17.37 7.57
CA LEU A 353 -11.72 -17.26 9.02
C LEU A 353 -13.14 -17.56 9.52
N THR A 354 -14.16 -17.15 8.76
CA THR A 354 -15.56 -17.40 9.11
C THR A 354 -16.01 -18.82 8.76
N GLY A 355 -15.28 -19.50 7.86
CA GLY A 355 -15.62 -20.83 7.37
C GLY A 355 -16.78 -20.84 6.36
N GLU A 356 -17.34 -19.67 6.02
CA GLU A 356 -18.43 -19.52 5.07
C GLU A 356 -18.14 -18.38 4.08
N ARG A 357 -18.24 -18.69 2.78
CA ARG A 357 -17.88 -17.74 1.71
C ARG A 357 -18.91 -16.63 1.60
N TYR A 358 -18.44 -15.38 1.59
CA TYR A 358 -19.26 -14.17 1.53
C TYR A 358 -20.30 -14.06 2.65
N LYS A 359 -20.06 -14.67 3.83
CA LYS A 359 -20.90 -14.43 5.01
C LYS A 359 -20.79 -12.97 5.48
N PHE A 360 -19.56 -12.45 5.51
CA PHE A 360 -19.29 -11.04 5.73
C PHE A 360 -18.65 -10.43 4.47
N VAL A 361 -19.17 -9.29 4.05
CA VAL A 361 -18.76 -8.61 2.82
C VAL A 361 -18.38 -7.17 3.17
N PRO A 362 -17.09 -6.82 3.12
CA PRO A 362 -16.63 -5.45 3.34
C PRO A 362 -17.28 -4.46 2.37
N GLY A 363 -17.43 -3.21 2.81
CA GLY A 363 -18.00 -2.14 2.00
C GLY A 363 -17.27 -1.95 0.67
N GLU A 364 -15.95 -2.11 0.63
CA GLU A 364 -15.15 -2.01 -0.59
C GLU A 364 -15.46 -3.13 -1.59
N VAL A 365 -15.75 -4.35 -1.11
CA VAL A 365 -16.18 -5.46 -1.97
C VAL A 365 -17.56 -5.17 -2.51
N ARG A 366 -18.49 -4.67 -1.68
CA ARG A 366 -19.83 -4.27 -2.12
C ARG A 366 -19.77 -3.15 -3.17
N ASN A 367 -18.96 -2.12 -2.92
CA ASN A 367 -18.74 -1.01 -3.84
C ASN A 367 -18.11 -1.46 -5.17
N TYR A 368 -17.20 -2.45 -5.13
CA TYR A 368 -16.63 -3.08 -6.32
C TYR A 368 -17.70 -3.80 -7.15
N VAL A 369 -18.51 -4.64 -6.51
CA VAL A 369 -19.58 -5.38 -7.18
C VAL A 369 -20.68 -4.45 -7.71
N GLN A 370 -20.94 -3.34 -7.00
CA GLN A 370 -21.84 -2.27 -7.46
C GLN A 370 -21.27 -1.49 -8.65
N GLY A 371 -19.99 -1.64 -8.98
CA GLY A 371 -19.33 -0.99 -10.12
C GLY A 371 -18.69 0.36 -9.80
N LEU A 372 -18.60 0.76 -8.52
CA LEU A 372 -18.09 2.08 -8.10
C LEU A 372 -16.57 2.26 -8.30
N TYR A 373 -15.85 1.18 -8.62
CA TYR A 373 -14.43 1.22 -9.02
C TYR A 373 -14.22 1.14 -10.54
N GLY A 374 -15.29 0.94 -11.32
CA GLY A 374 -15.23 0.66 -12.75
C GLY A 374 -15.72 -0.74 -13.10
N ARG A 375 -15.67 -1.06 -14.39
CA ARG A 375 -16.13 -2.34 -14.93
C ARG A 375 -15.02 -3.40 -14.82
N PRO A 376 -15.31 -4.56 -14.21
CA PRO A 376 -14.38 -5.69 -14.18
C PRO A 376 -14.02 -6.23 -15.57
N PRO A 377 -12.85 -6.89 -15.75
CA PRO A 377 -12.45 -7.49 -17.02
C PRO A 377 -13.41 -8.57 -17.54
N ALA A 378 -14.09 -9.28 -16.63
CA ALA A 378 -15.07 -10.31 -16.94
C ALA A 378 -16.34 -10.11 -16.10
N PRO A 379 -17.49 -10.68 -16.51
CA PRO A 379 -18.69 -10.68 -15.67
C PRO A 379 -18.38 -11.24 -14.27
N ILE A 380 -18.89 -10.57 -13.24
CA ILE A 380 -18.91 -11.08 -11.87
C ILE A 380 -19.87 -12.28 -11.84
N ASP A 381 -19.54 -13.28 -11.02
CA ASP A 381 -20.41 -14.43 -10.80
C ASP A 381 -21.81 -13.96 -10.34
N PRO A 382 -22.90 -14.35 -11.05
CA PRO A 382 -24.23 -13.87 -10.74
C PRO A 382 -24.74 -14.23 -9.34
N GLU A 383 -24.36 -15.40 -8.81
CA GLU A 383 -24.77 -15.82 -7.47
C GLU A 383 -24.05 -15.00 -6.41
N VAL A 384 -22.75 -14.72 -6.61
CA VAL A 384 -21.97 -13.85 -5.74
C VAL A 384 -22.48 -12.41 -5.81
N ALA A 385 -22.78 -11.90 -7.01
CA ALA A 385 -23.34 -10.57 -7.18
C ALA A 385 -24.69 -10.43 -6.46
N ALA A 386 -25.59 -11.41 -6.60
CA ALA A 386 -26.88 -11.43 -5.91
C ALA A 386 -26.72 -11.53 -4.39
N LYS A 387 -25.78 -12.35 -3.88
CA LYS A 387 -25.50 -12.45 -2.43
C LYS A 387 -24.99 -11.13 -1.85
N ILE A 388 -24.20 -10.36 -2.61
CA ILE A 388 -23.57 -9.12 -2.16
C ILE A 388 -24.50 -7.91 -2.30
N LEU A 389 -25.25 -7.80 -3.40
CA LEU A 389 -26.06 -6.63 -3.70
C LEU A 389 -27.54 -6.79 -3.30
N GLY A 390 -28.02 -8.02 -3.09
CA GLY A 390 -29.44 -8.31 -2.94
C GLY A 390 -30.20 -7.83 -4.19
N ASP A 391 -31.19 -6.96 -3.98
CA ASP A 391 -32.01 -6.40 -5.05
C ASP A 391 -31.39 -5.17 -5.75
N LYS A 392 -30.21 -4.71 -5.33
CA LYS A 392 -29.56 -3.53 -5.93
C LYS A 392 -28.89 -3.89 -7.25
N GLU A 393 -29.13 -3.09 -8.29
CA GLU A 393 -28.43 -3.24 -9.56
C GLU A 393 -27.07 -2.54 -9.57
N PRO A 394 -26.03 -3.13 -10.19
CA PRO A 394 -24.76 -2.45 -10.45
C PRO A 394 -24.94 -1.23 -11.36
N ILE A 395 -24.10 -0.22 -11.19
CA ILE A 395 -24.08 0.94 -12.08
C ILE A 395 -23.54 0.55 -13.46
N THR A 396 -24.02 1.23 -14.51
CA THR A 396 -23.58 1.01 -15.89
C THR A 396 -22.76 2.18 -16.45
N CYS A 397 -22.87 3.37 -15.87
CA CYS A 397 -22.09 4.55 -16.23
C CYS A 397 -20.65 4.49 -15.68
N ARG A 398 -19.84 5.53 -15.95
CA ARG A 398 -18.54 5.71 -15.29
C ARG A 398 -18.82 6.17 -13.85
N PRO A 399 -18.14 5.64 -12.82
CA PRO A 399 -18.50 5.96 -11.43
C PRO A 399 -18.37 7.45 -11.08
N ALA A 400 -17.45 8.17 -11.74
CA ALA A 400 -17.29 9.60 -11.54
C ALA A 400 -18.44 10.45 -12.12
N ASP A 401 -19.26 9.90 -13.01
CA ASP A 401 -20.44 10.61 -13.53
C ASP A 401 -21.52 10.78 -12.45
N LEU A 402 -21.42 10.04 -11.34
CA LEU A 402 -22.30 10.14 -10.17
C LEU A 402 -21.77 11.12 -9.12
N LEU A 403 -20.59 11.71 -9.33
CA LEU A 403 -19.95 12.60 -8.37
C LEU A 403 -20.20 14.06 -8.75
N GLU A 404 -20.77 14.81 -7.83
CA GLU A 404 -20.92 16.27 -7.98
C GLU A 404 -19.57 16.98 -7.87
N PRO A 405 -19.36 18.07 -8.65
CA PRO A 405 -18.20 18.95 -8.48
C PRO A 405 -18.05 19.42 -7.04
N ARG A 406 -16.81 19.47 -6.54
CA ARG A 406 -16.56 19.80 -5.12
C ARG A 406 -15.36 20.70 -4.85
N LEU A 407 -14.61 21.12 -5.87
CA LEU A 407 -13.38 21.90 -5.67
C LEU A 407 -13.63 23.21 -4.91
N GLU A 408 -14.66 23.97 -5.26
CA GLU A 408 -15.00 25.23 -4.58
C GLU A 408 -15.41 25.01 -3.12
N ARG A 409 -16.17 23.94 -2.84
CA ARG A 409 -16.48 23.56 -1.47
C ARG A 409 -15.22 23.23 -0.66
N MET A 410 -14.28 22.48 -1.25
CA MET A 410 -13.00 22.17 -0.58
C MET A 410 -12.21 23.45 -0.30
N ARG A 411 -12.24 24.43 -1.21
CA ARG A 411 -11.61 25.75 -1.03
C ARG A 411 -12.19 26.50 0.17
N GLU A 412 -13.51 26.53 0.29
CA GLU A 412 -14.19 27.17 1.42
C GLU A 412 -13.89 26.49 2.76
N GLU A 413 -13.86 25.16 2.80
CA GLU A 413 -13.64 24.38 4.01
C GLU A 413 -12.22 24.54 4.60
N ILE A 414 -11.20 24.79 3.76
CA ILE A 414 -9.79 24.89 4.18
C ILE A 414 -9.21 26.32 4.07
N GLN A 415 -10.05 27.32 3.82
CA GLN A 415 -9.61 28.72 3.63
C GLN A 415 -8.84 29.31 4.82
N ASP A 416 -9.03 28.74 6.02
CA ASP A 416 -8.35 29.13 7.25
C ASP A 416 -6.87 28.73 7.28
N LEU A 417 -6.47 27.72 6.49
CA LEU A 417 -5.14 27.14 6.49
C LEU A 417 -4.46 27.12 5.12
N ALA A 418 -5.23 27.00 4.03
CA ALA A 418 -4.67 26.93 2.69
C ALA A 418 -4.12 28.27 2.23
N SER A 419 -2.93 28.23 1.63
CA SER A 419 -2.22 29.39 1.09
C SER A 419 -2.08 29.35 -0.43
N SER A 420 -2.48 28.26 -1.06
CA SER A 420 -2.31 27.98 -2.48
C SER A 420 -3.37 27.01 -3.00
N GLU A 421 -3.50 26.92 -4.33
CA GLU A 421 -4.37 25.93 -4.99
C GLU A 421 -3.90 24.50 -4.68
N GLU A 422 -2.58 24.30 -4.60
CA GLU A 422 -1.94 23.04 -4.24
C GLU A 422 -2.36 22.54 -2.85
N ASP A 423 -2.52 23.44 -1.88
CA ASP A 423 -3.05 23.09 -0.55
C ASP A 423 -4.51 22.63 -0.64
N VAL A 424 -5.34 23.35 -1.41
CA VAL A 424 -6.76 23.01 -1.62
C VAL A 424 -6.89 21.63 -2.30
N LEU A 425 -6.08 21.37 -3.33
CA LEU A 425 -6.06 20.08 -4.01
C LEU A 425 -5.57 18.96 -3.09
N SER A 426 -4.53 19.21 -2.30
CA SER A 426 -4.06 18.25 -1.29
C SER A 426 -5.16 17.93 -0.28
N TYR A 427 -5.94 18.94 0.13
CA TYR A 427 -7.08 18.76 1.04
C TYR A 427 -8.20 17.98 0.36
N ALA A 428 -8.53 18.30 -0.89
CA ALA A 428 -9.54 17.58 -1.67
C ALA A 428 -9.23 16.09 -1.84
N LEU A 429 -7.95 15.72 -1.89
CA LEU A 429 -7.50 14.33 -2.00
C LEU A 429 -7.40 13.63 -0.64
N PHE A 430 -6.86 14.32 0.39
CA PHE A 430 -6.59 13.77 1.72
C PHE A 430 -6.98 14.75 2.85
N PRO A 431 -8.28 14.98 3.12
CA PRO A 431 -8.72 16.09 3.96
C PRO A 431 -8.09 16.12 5.36
N GLN A 432 -8.18 15.00 6.07
CA GLN A 432 -7.66 14.82 7.44
C GLN A 432 -6.13 14.92 7.51
N VAL A 433 -5.43 14.36 6.52
CA VAL A 433 -3.96 14.33 6.48
C VAL A 433 -3.43 15.73 6.18
N THR A 434 -4.01 16.36 5.17
CA THR A 434 -3.61 17.69 4.71
C THR A 434 -3.90 18.73 5.77
N ARG A 435 -5.09 18.75 6.39
CA ARG A 435 -5.38 19.70 7.48
C ARG A 435 -4.33 19.61 8.60
N LYS A 436 -4.05 18.39 9.08
CA LYS A 436 -3.01 18.16 10.11
C LYS A 436 -1.62 18.61 9.66
N PHE A 437 -1.27 18.41 8.39
CA PHE A 437 -0.01 18.87 7.82
C PHE A 437 0.07 20.40 7.76
N LEU A 438 -0.99 21.07 7.29
CA LEU A 438 -1.05 22.53 7.17
C LEU A 438 -1.03 23.21 8.54
N GLU A 439 -1.71 22.65 9.54
CA GLU A 439 -1.65 23.13 10.93
C GLU A 439 -0.23 23.06 11.50
N ALA A 440 0.49 21.94 11.27
CA ALA A 440 1.88 21.80 11.70
C ALA A 440 2.80 22.82 10.97
N ARG A 441 2.58 23.00 9.66
CA ARG A 441 3.30 23.99 8.84
C ARG A 441 3.09 25.41 9.36
N ALA A 442 1.85 25.78 9.71
CA ALA A 442 1.53 27.10 10.26
C ALA A 442 2.19 27.36 11.62
N LYS A 443 2.40 26.32 12.42
CA LYS A 443 3.11 26.39 13.72
C LYS A 443 4.64 26.37 13.58
N GLY A 444 5.18 26.15 12.38
CA GLY A 444 6.61 25.97 12.16
C GLY A 444 7.15 24.64 12.72
N GLU A 445 6.28 23.66 12.95
CA GLU A 445 6.67 22.34 13.45
C GLU A 445 7.31 21.52 12.32
N THR A 446 8.58 21.14 12.48
CA THR A 446 9.19 20.11 11.64
C THR A 446 8.89 18.75 12.25
N ARG A 447 8.15 17.90 11.54
CA ARG A 447 7.87 16.54 12.01
C ARG A 447 9.12 15.67 11.89
N GLU A 448 9.65 15.26 13.04
CA GLU A 448 10.55 14.10 13.14
C GLU A 448 9.83 12.85 12.59
N PRO A 449 10.49 12.02 11.78
CA PRO A 449 9.86 10.85 11.18
C PRO A 449 9.42 9.83 12.23
N LEU A 450 8.27 9.20 11.99
CA LEU A 450 7.92 7.96 12.68
C LEU A 450 8.95 6.88 12.33
N PRO A 451 9.42 6.08 13.31
CA PRO A 451 10.38 5.02 13.05
C PRO A 451 9.85 4.01 12.03
N VAL A 452 10.71 3.59 11.10
CA VAL A 452 10.40 2.54 10.13
C VAL A 452 10.31 1.22 10.92
N ASN A 453 9.11 0.71 11.13
CA ASN A 453 8.94 -0.59 11.79
C ASN A 453 9.28 -1.70 10.78
N THR A 454 10.55 -2.08 10.69
CA THR A 454 11.02 -3.24 9.90
C THR A 454 10.85 -4.57 10.64
N ALA A 455 10.21 -4.57 11.82
CA ALA A 455 10.13 -5.73 12.72
C ALA A 455 9.35 -6.94 12.18
N GLY A 456 8.63 -6.85 11.05
CA GLY A 456 7.95 -7.98 10.41
C GLY A 456 8.83 -8.88 9.54
N ARG A 457 10.14 -8.66 9.46
CA ARG A 457 11.06 -9.39 8.55
C ARG A 457 12.29 -9.95 9.26
N ALA A 458 12.11 -10.69 10.36
CA ALA A 458 13.23 -11.40 10.98
C ALA A 458 12.80 -12.70 11.71
N GLY A 459 12.25 -13.66 10.96
CA GLY A 459 12.21 -15.05 11.39
C GLY A 459 13.42 -15.80 10.83
N GLY A 460 14.54 -15.81 11.55
CA GLY A 460 15.74 -16.53 11.13
C GLY A 460 16.76 -16.66 12.26
N GLU A 461 16.88 -17.86 12.82
CA GLU A 461 17.89 -18.23 13.80
C GLU A 461 19.31 -17.88 13.33
N LYS A 462 20.12 -17.27 14.21
CA LYS A 462 21.54 -17.00 13.95
C LYS A 462 22.31 -18.32 13.88
N PRO A 463 23.06 -18.62 12.80
CA PRO A 463 24.01 -19.71 12.80
C PRO A 463 25.21 -19.37 13.71
N LYS A 464 25.52 -20.28 14.62
CA LYS A 464 26.76 -20.28 15.42
C LYS A 464 27.94 -20.70 14.54
N GLY A 465 28.94 -19.84 14.36
CA GLY A 465 30.25 -20.29 13.88
C GLY A 465 31.19 -19.20 13.33
N ALA A 466 32.34 -19.05 14.01
CA ALA A 466 33.61 -18.44 13.56
C ALA A 466 33.82 -16.92 13.82
N PRO A 467 35.08 -16.44 13.90
CA PRO A 467 35.85 -16.36 15.15
C PRO A 467 36.07 -14.92 15.65
N GLN A 468 36.27 -14.79 16.96
CA GLN A 468 36.48 -13.56 17.71
C GLN A 468 37.80 -12.84 17.36
N GLY A 469 37.70 -11.60 16.89
CA GLY A 469 38.73 -10.57 16.99
C GLY A 469 38.33 -9.56 18.08
N LYS A 470 39.14 -9.45 19.12
CA LYS A 470 38.91 -8.60 20.31
C LYS A 470 39.20 -7.13 20.00
N GLU A 471 38.24 -6.26 20.31
CA GLU A 471 38.46 -4.99 21.01
C GLU A 471 37.10 -4.46 21.54
N ALA A 472 36.75 -4.82 22.77
CA ALA A 472 35.61 -4.24 23.47
C ALA A 472 36.07 -3.00 24.24
N LYS A 473 35.58 -1.82 23.84
CA LYS A 473 35.67 -0.60 24.67
C LYS A 473 34.83 -0.81 25.92
N LYS A 474 35.47 -0.79 27.10
CA LYS A 474 34.80 -0.79 28.40
C LYS A 474 34.05 0.53 28.59
N VAL A 475 32.77 0.44 28.97
CA VAL A 475 31.98 1.58 29.47
C VAL A 475 32.68 2.17 30.69
N ASN A 476 32.85 3.50 30.72
CA ASN A 476 33.56 4.20 31.79
C ASN A 476 32.65 4.31 33.04
N LEU A 477 33.20 4.01 34.22
CA LEU A 477 32.51 4.12 35.52
C LEU A 477 32.06 5.55 35.85
N GLU A 478 32.65 6.57 35.23
CA GLU A 478 32.27 7.97 35.39
C GLU A 478 30.93 8.29 34.70
N GLU A 479 30.69 7.75 33.50
CA GLU A 479 29.43 7.96 32.74
C GLU A 479 28.23 7.35 33.47
N ILE A 480 28.41 6.18 34.11
CA ILE A 480 27.37 5.55 34.92
C ILE A 480 27.04 6.40 36.16
N ARG A 481 28.04 7.04 36.79
CA ARG A 481 27.79 7.93 37.94
C ARG A 481 27.02 9.18 37.53
N GLU A 482 27.33 9.73 36.37
CA GLU A 482 26.64 10.91 35.83
C GLU A 482 25.17 10.59 35.49
N LEU A 483 24.93 9.42 34.88
CA LEU A 483 23.58 8.90 34.63
C LEU A 483 22.76 8.68 35.92
N ILE A 484 23.36 8.09 36.96
CA ILE A 484 22.68 7.92 38.26
C ILE A 484 22.37 9.28 38.91
N ARG A 485 23.24 10.28 38.73
CA ARG A 485 22.99 11.64 39.22
C ARG A 485 21.82 12.30 38.49
N LEU A 486 21.81 12.26 37.16
CA LEU A 486 20.71 12.76 36.33
C LEU A 486 19.37 12.07 36.66
N LEU A 487 19.39 10.76 36.93
CA LEU A 487 18.20 9.99 37.31
C LEU A 487 17.68 10.32 38.72
N ASN A 488 18.52 10.91 39.59
CA ASN A 488 18.11 11.39 40.90
C ASN A 488 17.65 12.85 40.89
N GLU A 489 18.11 13.65 39.92
CA GLU A 489 17.71 15.06 39.73
C GLU A 489 16.46 15.21 38.83
N THR A 490 15.95 14.11 38.25
CA THR A 490 14.74 14.08 37.40
C THR A 490 13.68 13.11 37.95
N ASP A 491 12.43 13.24 37.53
CA ASP A 491 11.32 12.34 37.90
C ASP A 491 11.32 11.02 37.11
N VAL A 492 12.43 10.71 36.41
CA VAL A 492 12.58 9.51 35.59
C VAL A 492 12.77 8.28 36.48
N THR A 493 11.86 7.32 36.39
CA THR A 493 11.85 6.10 37.23
C THR A 493 12.68 4.96 36.66
N GLU A 494 12.89 4.96 35.35
CA GLU A 494 13.68 3.96 34.62
C GLU A 494 14.37 4.60 33.42
N PHE A 495 15.64 4.25 33.22
CA PHE A 495 16.42 4.68 32.06
C PHE A 495 17.12 3.47 31.45
N SER A 496 16.94 3.27 30.14
CA SER A 496 17.59 2.23 29.37
C SER A 496 18.46 2.82 28.26
N LEU A 497 19.74 2.48 28.26
CA LEU A 497 20.69 2.84 27.20
C LEU A 497 21.18 1.58 26.49
N GLU A 498 21.15 1.58 25.17
CA GLU A 498 21.77 0.54 24.35
C GLU A 498 22.83 1.17 23.45
N SER A 499 24.09 0.78 23.65
CA SER A 499 25.21 1.26 22.82
C SER A 499 26.20 0.13 22.60
N GLN A 500 26.58 -0.09 21.34
CA GLN A 500 27.57 -1.07 20.89
C GLN A 500 27.39 -2.47 21.52
N GLY A 501 26.15 -2.95 21.62
CA GLY A 501 25.84 -4.28 22.14
C GLY A 501 25.85 -4.41 23.68
N VAL A 502 25.99 -3.30 24.41
CA VAL A 502 25.83 -3.25 25.87
C VAL A 502 24.50 -2.57 26.18
N LYS A 503 23.62 -3.29 26.88
CA LYS A 503 22.34 -2.78 27.38
C LYS A 503 22.48 -2.47 28.86
N ILE A 504 22.32 -1.19 29.23
CA ILE A 504 22.34 -0.72 30.62
C ILE A 504 20.91 -0.29 30.97
N SER A 505 20.32 -0.91 32.00
CA SER A 505 19.06 -0.47 32.60
C SER A 505 19.33 -0.04 34.04
N ILE A 506 18.97 1.21 34.37
CA ILE A 506 19.08 1.77 35.72
C ILE A 506 17.66 2.04 36.20
N LYS A 507 17.27 1.36 37.28
CA LYS A 507 15.95 1.47 37.91
C LYS A 507 16.09 1.87 39.37
N LYS A 508 15.31 2.86 39.81
CA LYS A 508 15.31 3.36 41.19
C LYS A 508 14.54 2.37 42.09
N GLY A 509 15.26 1.57 42.88
CA GLY A 509 14.66 0.53 43.72
C GLY A 509 14.21 1.03 45.10
N LYS A 510 13.01 0.65 45.55
CA LYS A 510 12.61 0.69 46.97
C LYS A 510 13.25 -0.50 47.70
N VAL A 511 13.96 -0.24 48.80
CA VAL A 511 14.67 -1.25 49.60
C VAL A 511 13.70 -1.94 50.56
N GLY A 512 13.68 -3.27 50.54
CA GLY A 512 13.01 -4.10 51.56
C GLY A 512 13.32 -5.60 51.42
N GLY A 513 14.38 -6.06 52.10
CA GLY A 513 14.50 -7.39 52.74
C GLY A 513 14.78 -8.66 51.91
N ALA A 514 16.00 -9.19 52.02
CA ALA A 514 16.60 -10.41 51.41
C ALA A 514 16.23 -11.74 52.13
N PRO A 515 16.83 -12.94 51.85
CA PRO A 515 17.67 -13.38 50.72
C PRO A 515 17.26 -14.75 50.08
N ALA A 516 17.96 -15.09 48.98
CA ALA A 516 17.81 -16.26 48.12
C ALA A 516 18.39 -17.60 48.66
N LEU A 517 17.92 -18.73 48.11
CA LEU A 517 18.64 -20.01 48.07
C LEU A 517 18.38 -20.75 46.74
N GLU A 518 19.38 -21.55 46.37
CA GLU A 518 19.75 -22.06 45.05
C GLU A 518 18.86 -23.20 44.48
N THR A 519 19.00 -23.39 43.17
CA THR A 519 18.31 -24.35 42.29
C THR A 519 18.82 -25.79 42.39
N SER A 520 17.91 -26.77 42.26
CA SER A 520 18.16 -28.16 41.80
C SER A 520 16.85 -28.83 41.30
N PRO A 521 16.90 -29.88 40.45
CA PRO A 521 16.11 -30.03 39.20
C PRO A 521 14.72 -30.70 39.33
N PRO A 522 13.89 -30.68 38.26
CA PRO A 522 12.47 -31.03 38.35
C PRO A 522 12.20 -32.53 38.13
N VAL A 523 11.27 -33.09 38.91
CA VAL A 523 10.58 -34.36 38.66
C VAL A 523 9.09 -34.15 39.04
N PRO A 524 8.13 -34.66 38.25
CA PRO A 524 6.83 -34.03 38.06
C PRO A 524 5.82 -34.46 39.14
N SER A 525 4.95 -33.55 39.55
CA SER A 525 3.77 -33.92 40.31
C SER A 525 2.58 -33.03 39.99
N ALA A 526 1.55 -33.71 39.49
CA ALA A 526 0.13 -33.54 39.72
C ALA A 526 -0.48 -32.13 39.68
N ALA A 527 -1.46 -32.01 38.77
CA ALA A 527 -2.43 -30.95 38.66
C ALA A 527 -2.98 -30.48 40.02
N THR A 528 -2.80 -29.20 40.30
CA THR A 528 -3.59 -28.45 41.27
C THR A 528 -4.43 -27.42 40.52
N THR A 529 -5.74 -27.55 40.72
CA THR A 529 -6.81 -26.64 40.30
C THR A 529 -6.52 -25.18 40.67
N PRO A 530 -6.85 -24.21 39.80
CA PRO A 530 -6.87 -22.79 40.17
C PRO A 530 -7.96 -22.49 41.22
N PRO A 531 -7.74 -21.51 42.12
CA PRO A 531 -8.74 -21.08 43.09
C PRO A 531 -9.88 -20.30 42.43
N ALA A 532 -11.08 -20.47 42.98
CA ALA A 532 -12.33 -19.88 42.53
C ALA A 532 -12.29 -18.34 42.47
N ALA A 533 -12.87 -17.80 41.39
CA ALA A 533 -13.16 -16.38 41.23
C ALA A 533 -14.26 -15.92 42.21
N PRO A 534 -14.32 -14.62 42.56
CA PRO A 534 -15.38 -14.08 43.41
C PRO A 534 -16.73 -14.20 42.70
N ALA A 535 -17.76 -14.59 43.45
CA ALA A 535 -19.13 -14.74 42.97
C ALA A 535 -19.68 -13.43 42.38
N GLU A 536 -20.13 -13.50 41.13
CA GLU A 536 -21.03 -12.53 40.53
C GLU A 536 -22.39 -12.56 41.23
N PRO A 537 -23.10 -11.44 41.35
CA PRO A 537 -24.48 -11.45 41.83
C PRO A 537 -25.35 -12.18 40.79
N GLU A 538 -26.13 -13.15 41.27
CA GLU A 538 -27.15 -13.87 40.51
C GLU A 538 -28.01 -12.88 39.70
N ARG A 539 -27.89 -12.93 38.37
CA ARG A 539 -28.89 -12.39 37.46
C ARG A 539 -29.92 -13.48 37.23
N GLU A 540 -31.17 -13.17 37.54
CA GLU A 540 -32.33 -14.02 37.32
C GLU A 540 -32.39 -14.48 35.86
N GLU A 541 -32.56 -15.79 35.66
CA GLU A 541 -32.88 -16.42 34.38
C GLU A 541 -34.26 -15.94 33.91
N HIS A 542 -34.28 -14.89 33.10
CA HIS A 542 -35.30 -14.75 32.07
C HIS A 542 -34.71 -15.31 30.78
N GLU A 543 -34.98 -16.57 30.48
CA GLU A 543 -34.94 -17.09 29.10
C GLU A 543 -36.04 -16.37 28.29
N GLU A 544 -35.78 -15.12 27.94
CA GLU A 544 -36.30 -14.59 26.69
C GLU A 544 -35.37 -15.09 25.59
N ASN A 545 -35.94 -15.43 24.44
CA ASN A 545 -35.29 -16.09 23.31
C ASN A 545 -34.29 -15.15 22.61
N LEU A 546 -33.28 -14.64 23.33
CA LEU A 546 -32.37 -13.59 22.89
C LEU A 546 -31.31 -14.15 21.94
N VAL A 547 -31.14 -13.49 20.80
CA VAL A 547 -30.10 -13.78 19.82
C VAL A 547 -28.92 -12.85 20.06
N THR A 548 -27.75 -13.44 20.31
CA THR A 548 -26.51 -12.69 20.51
C THR A 548 -25.82 -12.44 19.18
N VAL A 549 -25.64 -11.17 18.82
CA VAL A 549 -24.75 -10.78 17.71
C VAL A 549 -23.33 -10.71 18.24
N VAL A 550 -22.42 -11.46 17.65
CA VAL A 550 -21.00 -11.52 18.06
C VAL A 550 -20.09 -10.84 17.03
N ALA A 551 -18.91 -10.40 17.47
CA ALA A 551 -17.89 -9.82 16.62
C ALA A 551 -17.31 -10.90 15.69
N PRO A 552 -17.45 -10.77 14.36
CA PRO A 552 -16.94 -11.76 13.42
C PRO A 552 -15.44 -11.63 13.14
N MET A 553 -14.79 -10.63 13.71
CA MET A 553 -13.37 -10.34 13.51
C MET A 553 -12.83 -9.52 14.69
N VAL A 554 -11.52 -9.58 14.88
CA VAL A 554 -10.81 -8.71 15.83
C VAL A 554 -10.73 -7.29 15.24
N GLY A 555 -11.07 -6.27 16.00
CA GLY A 555 -11.05 -4.89 15.52
C GLY A 555 -11.48 -3.87 16.58
N THR A 556 -11.76 -2.63 16.16
CA THR A 556 -12.30 -1.57 17.01
C THR A 556 -13.78 -1.37 16.72
N PHE A 557 -14.62 -1.48 17.75
CA PHE A 557 -16.06 -1.30 17.62
C PHE A 557 -16.46 0.17 17.56
N TYR A 558 -17.28 0.56 16.58
CA TYR A 558 -17.82 1.90 16.41
C TYR A 558 -19.33 1.85 16.28
N ARG A 559 -20.01 2.69 17.07
CA ARG A 559 -21.47 2.78 17.10
C ARG A 559 -22.08 3.62 15.97
N ALA A 560 -21.27 4.42 15.27
CA ALA A 560 -21.73 5.40 14.29
C ALA A 560 -20.88 5.37 13.00
N PRO A 561 -21.43 5.80 11.86
CA PRO A 561 -20.71 5.84 10.57
C PRO A 561 -19.60 6.89 10.52
N ALA A 562 -19.63 7.89 11.42
CA ALA A 562 -18.60 8.91 11.59
C ALA A 562 -18.60 9.43 13.04
N PRO A 563 -17.51 10.06 13.53
CA PRO A 563 -17.42 10.55 14.91
C PRO A 563 -18.53 11.54 15.31
N ASP A 564 -19.04 12.31 14.35
CA ASP A 564 -20.10 13.33 14.56
C ASP A 564 -21.50 12.85 14.10
N ALA A 565 -21.63 11.59 13.68
CA ALA A 565 -22.90 11.03 13.22
C ALA A 565 -23.64 10.33 14.37
N PRO A 566 -24.99 10.25 14.31
CA PRO A 566 -25.75 9.47 15.29
C PRO A 566 -25.38 7.97 15.21
N PRO A 567 -25.52 7.23 16.33
CA PRO A 567 -25.38 5.78 16.32
C PRO A 567 -26.33 5.11 15.32
N PHE A 568 -25.93 3.95 14.80
CA PHE A 568 -26.79 3.15 13.92
C PHE A 568 -28.06 2.67 14.65
N VAL A 569 -27.91 2.26 15.91
CA VAL A 569 -28.99 1.77 16.78
C VAL A 569 -28.76 2.14 18.25
N GLU A 570 -29.86 2.26 18.99
CA GLU A 570 -29.94 2.42 20.44
C GLU A 570 -30.70 1.24 21.09
N ILE A 571 -30.57 1.08 22.40
CA ILE A 571 -31.34 0.09 23.16
C ILE A 571 -32.83 0.44 23.08
N GLY A 572 -33.66 -0.55 22.74
CA GLY A 572 -35.10 -0.42 22.50
C GLY A 572 -35.47 -0.20 21.03
N ASP A 573 -34.50 -0.01 20.13
CA ASP A 573 -34.79 0.12 18.69
C ASP A 573 -35.21 -1.23 18.10
N THR A 574 -36.24 -1.19 17.26
CA THR A 574 -36.63 -2.34 16.44
C THR A 574 -35.80 -2.37 15.15
N VAL A 575 -35.10 -3.48 14.92
CA VAL A 575 -34.26 -3.72 13.75
C VAL A 575 -34.88 -4.80 12.86
N HIS A 576 -34.63 -4.70 11.55
CA HIS A 576 -34.96 -5.75 10.60
C HIS A 576 -33.71 -6.54 10.20
N GLU A 577 -33.90 -7.77 9.73
CA GLU A 577 -32.82 -8.59 9.18
C GLU A 577 -32.09 -7.83 8.06
N GLY A 578 -30.75 -7.77 8.12
CA GLY A 578 -29.92 -7.00 7.20
C GLY A 578 -29.71 -5.52 7.56
N GLN A 579 -30.31 -5.01 8.65
CA GLN A 579 -30.06 -3.63 9.10
C GLN A 579 -28.68 -3.51 9.75
N VAL A 580 -27.91 -2.48 9.38
CA VAL A 580 -26.59 -2.19 9.97
C VAL A 580 -26.74 -1.78 11.44
N LEU A 581 -25.99 -2.44 12.33
CA LEU A 581 -25.99 -2.25 13.77
C LEU A 581 -24.73 -1.50 14.27
N CYS A 582 -23.58 -1.76 13.68
CA CYS A 582 -22.32 -1.10 14.03
C CYS A 582 -21.30 -1.19 12.90
N ILE A 583 -20.16 -0.54 13.11
CA ILE A 583 -18.95 -0.74 12.31
C ILE A 583 -17.89 -1.39 13.19
N ILE A 584 -17.19 -2.39 12.68
CA ILE A 584 -15.92 -2.84 13.23
C ILE A 584 -14.81 -2.38 12.28
N GLU A 585 -13.97 -1.47 12.76
CA GLU A 585 -12.72 -1.15 12.06
C GLU A 585 -11.74 -2.31 12.29
N ALA A 586 -11.56 -3.11 11.25
CA ALA A 586 -10.56 -4.17 11.22
C ALA A 586 -9.74 -3.98 9.96
N MET A 587 -8.42 -4.16 10.06
CA MET A 587 -7.54 -4.16 8.89
C MET A 587 -7.59 -2.84 8.10
N LYS A 588 -7.89 -1.70 8.77
CA LYS A 588 -8.11 -0.35 8.19
C LYS A 588 -9.33 -0.22 7.28
N LEU A 589 -10.24 -1.19 7.33
CA LEU A 589 -11.50 -1.18 6.61
C LEU A 589 -12.63 -1.06 7.64
N MET A 590 -13.67 -0.31 7.27
CA MET A 590 -14.86 -0.13 8.09
C MET A 590 -15.87 -1.20 7.70
N ASN A 591 -15.99 -2.25 8.53
CA ASN A 591 -16.87 -3.38 8.25
C ASN A 591 -18.22 -3.17 8.95
N GLU A 592 -19.27 -2.97 8.16
CA GLU A 592 -20.65 -2.89 8.67
C GLU A 592 -21.10 -4.27 9.18
N ILE A 593 -21.61 -4.32 10.40
CA ILE A 593 -22.19 -5.52 11.00
C ILE A 593 -23.70 -5.39 10.95
N GLU A 594 -24.36 -6.29 10.23
CA GLU A 594 -25.81 -6.31 10.04
C GLU A 594 -26.52 -7.24 11.05
N ALA A 595 -27.80 -6.99 11.31
CA ALA A 595 -28.63 -7.83 12.16
C ALA A 595 -28.96 -9.16 11.45
N GLU A 596 -28.68 -10.29 12.10
CA GLU A 596 -29.01 -11.64 11.60
C GLU A 596 -30.50 -11.99 11.77
N VAL A 597 -31.24 -11.25 12.61
CA VAL A 597 -32.67 -11.46 12.88
C VAL A 597 -33.39 -10.13 13.04
N ALA A 598 -34.67 -10.08 12.66
CA ALA A 598 -35.55 -8.97 13.03
C ALA A 598 -35.95 -9.06 14.51
N GLY A 599 -35.96 -7.93 15.21
CA GLY A 599 -36.26 -7.89 16.64
C GLY A 599 -35.92 -6.57 17.32
N GLU A 600 -36.00 -6.54 18.63
CA GLU A 600 -35.69 -5.36 19.45
C GLU A 600 -34.29 -5.46 20.06
N ILE A 601 -33.49 -4.38 20.00
CA ILE A 601 -32.17 -4.31 20.65
C ILE A 601 -32.38 -4.23 22.17
N VAL A 602 -32.04 -5.29 22.89
CA VAL A 602 -32.19 -5.38 24.35
C VAL A 602 -30.95 -4.86 25.07
N ASP A 603 -29.77 -5.10 24.52
CA ASP A 603 -28.52 -4.67 25.16
C ASP A 603 -27.40 -4.43 24.13
N ILE A 604 -26.48 -3.54 24.49
CA ILE A 604 -25.24 -3.25 23.75
C ILE A 604 -24.07 -3.53 24.70
N LEU A 605 -23.33 -4.60 24.43
CA LEU A 605 -22.36 -5.20 25.36
C LEU A 605 -20.94 -4.62 25.24
N VAL A 606 -20.74 -3.65 24.34
CA VAL A 606 -19.43 -3.10 23.99
C VAL A 606 -19.49 -1.58 23.88
N GLU A 607 -18.48 -0.90 24.43
CA GLU A 607 -18.37 0.56 24.37
C GLU A 607 -17.84 1.06 23.03
N ASN A 608 -18.26 2.26 22.60
CA ASN A 608 -17.76 2.88 21.38
C ASN A 608 -16.24 3.14 21.48
N GLY A 609 -15.48 2.69 20.47
CA GLY A 609 -14.02 2.76 20.43
C GLY A 609 -13.31 1.62 21.17
N GLN A 610 -14.05 0.65 21.71
CA GLN A 610 -13.47 -0.50 22.42
C GLN A 610 -12.90 -1.52 21.42
N PRO A 611 -11.69 -2.06 21.66
CA PRO A 611 -11.19 -3.23 20.95
C PRO A 611 -12.05 -4.46 21.26
N VAL A 612 -12.41 -5.20 20.21
CA VAL A 612 -13.19 -6.45 20.30
C VAL A 612 -12.41 -7.62 19.72
N GLU A 613 -12.57 -8.80 20.33
CA GLU A 613 -11.98 -10.05 19.85
C GLU A 613 -12.98 -10.87 19.03
N TYR A 614 -12.49 -11.81 18.21
CA TYR A 614 -13.34 -12.72 17.45
C TYR A 614 -14.27 -13.51 18.39
N GLY A 615 -15.57 -13.52 18.07
CA GLY A 615 -16.62 -14.19 18.84
C GLY A 615 -17.09 -13.42 20.08
N GLN A 616 -16.56 -12.22 20.34
CA GLN A 616 -17.01 -11.41 21.48
C GLN A 616 -18.47 -10.93 21.27
N PRO A 617 -19.38 -11.13 22.25
CA PRO A 617 -20.74 -10.58 22.18
C PRO A 617 -20.77 -9.06 22.02
N LEU A 618 -21.59 -8.57 21.07
CA LEU A 618 -21.77 -7.14 20.75
C LEU A 618 -23.16 -6.63 21.12
N PHE A 619 -24.21 -7.35 20.69
CA PHE A 619 -25.61 -6.97 20.90
C PHE A 619 -26.44 -8.16 21.34
N LEU A 620 -27.51 -7.90 22.09
CA LEU A 620 -28.59 -8.85 22.35
C LEU A 620 -29.86 -8.39 21.65
N ILE A 621 -30.44 -9.23 20.81
CA ILE A 621 -31.67 -8.95 20.07
C ILE A 621 -32.76 -9.88 20.58
N LYS A 622 -33.94 -9.33 20.91
CA LYS A 622 -35.15 -10.12 21.16
C LYS A 622 -35.90 -10.28 19.84
N PRO A 623 -35.92 -11.48 19.23
CA PRO A 623 -36.58 -11.71 17.95
C PRO A 623 -38.07 -11.40 18.03
N SER A 624 -38.60 -10.77 16.97
CA SER A 624 -40.02 -10.42 16.83
C SER A 624 -40.80 -11.39 15.96
#